data_AF-A0A352AZP2-F1
#
_entry.id   AF-A0A352AZP2-F1
#
_cell.length_a   1.000
_cell.length_b   1.000
_cell.length_c   1.000
_cell.angle_alpha   90.00
_cell.angle_beta   90.00
_cell.angle_gamma   90.00
#
_symmetry.space_group_name_H-M   'P 1'
#
loop_
_entity.id
_entity.type
_entity.pdbx_description
1 polymer ?
#
loop_
_entity_poly.entity_id
_entity_poly.type
_entity_poly.pdbx_seq_one_letter_code
_entity_poly.pdbx_strand_id
1 'polypeptide(L)'
;GFGKIEFKWSDGLGDDFPKLSVKVRKELVAFTTPEEVKVEKSGVVNGGKHLKPQQVNELVEQRGDDVVFFDGRNAFEAKIGKFKNAIVPDVQTTHDFVAELESGKYDHLKDKPIVTYCTGGIRCEILSAVMLNRGFKEVYQIQGGIVRYGEKYRDKGLWEGSLYVFDKRMTHNFSDEALTIGECESCSGPTSSFRNCQGAGCKDLVLLCDSCFTDPANLKCSDSHTRGRQKLQEIG
;
A
#
# COMPACT_ATOMS: atom_id res chain seq x y z
N GLY A 1 -15.08 -18.70 -16.15
CA GLY A 1 -15.14 -17.37 -16.80
C GLY A 1 -15.18 -16.28 -15.77
N PHE A 2 -15.17 -15.01 -16.18
CA PHE A 2 -15.09 -13.82 -15.31
C PHE A 2 -16.44 -13.28 -14.81
N GLY A 3 -17.52 -14.05 -14.91
CA GLY A 3 -18.88 -13.57 -14.62
C GLY A 3 -19.18 -13.22 -13.16
N LYS A 4 -18.25 -13.49 -12.22
CA LYS A 4 -18.35 -13.12 -10.80
C LYS A 4 -17.29 -12.09 -10.39
N ILE A 5 -16.60 -11.47 -11.34
CA ILE A 5 -15.61 -10.43 -11.01
C ILE A 5 -16.33 -9.25 -10.38
N GLU A 6 -15.83 -8.84 -9.22
CA GLU A 6 -16.17 -7.58 -8.59
C GLU A 6 -15.30 -6.48 -9.18
N PHE A 7 -15.92 -5.48 -9.80
CA PHE A 7 -15.24 -4.27 -10.26
C PHE A 7 -15.41 -3.16 -9.22
N LYS A 8 -14.30 -2.54 -8.84
CA LYS A 8 -14.26 -1.35 -8.00
C LYS A 8 -14.05 -0.14 -8.90
N TRP A 9 -14.90 0.87 -8.74
CA TRP A 9 -14.96 2.01 -9.63
C TRP A 9 -14.46 3.27 -8.94
N SER A 10 -13.73 4.10 -9.67
CA SER A 10 -13.39 5.46 -9.28
C SER A 10 -13.40 6.36 -10.50
N ASP A 11 -13.65 7.65 -10.30
CA ASP A 11 -13.66 8.64 -11.37
C ASP A 11 -12.26 8.83 -11.95
N GLY A 12 -12.15 8.87 -13.28
CA GLY A 12 -10.90 9.05 -13.98
C GLY A 12 -11.12 9.31 -15.46
N LEU A 13 -10.07 9.72 -16.16
CA LEU A 13 -10.09 9.99 -17.60
C LEU A 13 -9.34 8.88 -18.35
N GLY A 14 -9.67 8.70 -19.64
CA GLY A 14 -8.97 7.72 -20.48
C GLY A 14 -7.46 7.93 -20.51
N ASP A 15 -7.01 9.18 -20.40
CA ASP A 15 -5.58 9.53 -20.36
C ASP A 15 -4.86 9.10 -19.08
N ASP A 16 -5.58 8.75 -18.00
CA ASP A 16 -4.96 8.21 -16.77
C ASP A 16 -4.25 6.87 -17.03
N PHE A 17 -4.70 6.14 -18.05
CA PHE A 17 -4.07 4.94 -18.59
C PHE A 17 -3.73 5.15 -20.07
N PRO A 18 -2.54 5.68 -20.41
CA PRO A 18 -2.22 6.12 -21.77
C PRO A 18 -2.18 4.97 -22.81
N LYS A 19 -2.19 3.72 -22.37
CA LYS A 19 -2.28 2.55 -23.24
C LYS A 19 -2.85 1.34 -22.51
N LEU A 20 -3.52 0.47 -23.25
CA LEU A 20 -3.86 -0.88 -22.80
C LEU A 20 -2.58 -1.73 -22.66
N SER A 21 -2.47 -2.47 -21.56
CA SER A 21 -1.34 -3.37 -21.30
C SER A 21 -1.81 -4.64 -20.61
N VAL A 22 -1.70 -5.79 -21.29
CA VAL A 22 -1.93 -7.11 -20.71
C VAL A 22 -0.59 -7.79 -20.48
N LYS A 23 -0.36 -8.31 -19.27
CA LYS A 23 0.91 -8.96 -18.89
C LYS A 23 0.64 -10.36 -18.37
N VAL A 24 1.35 -11.34 -18.92
CA VAL A 24 1.40 -12.70 -18.38
C VAL A 24 2.53 -12.76 -17.36
N ARG A 25 2.23 -13.20 -16.15
CA ARG A 25 3.18 -13.29 -15.03
C ARG A 25 2.91 -14.58 -14.25
N LYS A 26 3.94 -15.09 -13.56
CA LYS A 26 3.81 -16.25 -12.67
C LYS A 26 2.93 -15.91 -11.47
N GLU A 27 3.12 -14.73 -10.91
CA GLU A 27 2.33 -14.17 -9.82
C GLU A 27 1.63 -12.89 -10.30
N LEU A 28 0.37 -12.70 -9.92
CA LEU A 28 -0.34 -11.43 -10.17
C LEU A 28 0.29 -10.27 -9.37
N VAL A 29 0.75 -10.59 -8.18
CA VAL A 29 1.50 -9.72 -7.26
C VAL A 29 2.65 -10.56 -6.72
N ALA A 30 3.88 -10.18 -7.02
CA ALA A 30 5.03 -11.01 -6.71
C ALA A 30 5.56 -10.75 -5.29
N PHE A 31 5.38 -11.72 -4.41
CA PHE A 31 6.05 -11.85 -3.12
C PHE A 31 7.22 -12.83 -3.17
N THR A 32 7.42 -13.50 -4.31
CA THR A 32 8.50 -14.49 -4.54
C THR A 32 8.40 -15.75 -3.69
N THR A 33 7.22 -16.01 -3.11
CA THR A 33 6.90 -17.21 -2.31
C THR A 33 5.62 -17.90 -2.81
N PRO A 34 5.51 -18.23 -4.11
CA PRO A 34 4.28 -18.77 -4.68
C PRO A 34 3.85 -20.11 -4.05
N GLU A 35 4.81 -20.91 -3.57
CA GLU A 35 4.58 -22.19 -2.89
C GLU A 35 3.91 -22.05 -1.51
N GLU A 36 4.00 -20.88 -0.90
CA GLU A 36 3.41 -20.61 0.41
C GLU A 36 1.92 -20.24 0.35
N VAL A 37 1.43 -19.88 -0.83
CA VAL A 37 0.06 -19.44 -1.07
C VAL A 37 -0.76 -20.58 -1.65
N LYS A 38 -1.78 -21.03 -0.91
CA LYS A 38 -2.69 -22.07 -1.37
C LYS A 38 -3.85 -21.42 -2.10
N VAL A 39 -3.96 -21.68 -3.40
CA VAL A 39 -5.00 -21.11 -4.26
C VAL A 39 -5.97 -22.22 -4.70
N GLU A 40 -7.24 -22.06 -4.36
CA GLU A 40 -8.34 -22.89 -4.84
C GLU A 40 -9.25 -22.11 -5.80
N LYS A 41 -10.34 -22.72 -6.28
CA LYS A 41 -11.32 -22.05 -7.15
C LYS A 41 -11.96 -20.81 -6.51
N SER A 42 -12.00 -20.78 -5.18
CA SER A 42 -12.53 -19.66 -4.38
C SER A 42 -11.52 -18.53 -4.14
N GLY A 43 -10.24 -18.72 -4.50
CA GLY A 43 -9.16 -17.77 -4.22
C GLY A 43 -8.11 -18.33 -3.27
N VAL A 44 -7.38 -17.45 -2.58
CA VAL A 44 -6.41 -17.85 -1.55
C VAL A 44 -7.16 -18.38 -0.32
N VAL A 45 -6.81 -19.57 0.15
CA VAL A 45 -7.55 -20.27 1.23
C VAL A 45 -6.81 -20.34 2.56
N ASN A 46 -5.52 -20.02 2.58
CA ASN A 46 -4.69 -19.99 3.79
C ASN A 46 -4.34 -18.57 4.24
N GLY A 47 -5.08 -17.56 3.77
CA GLY A 47 -4.93 -16.17 4.20
C GLY A 47 -5.62 -15.87 5.52
N GLY A 48 -5.42 -14.63 6.00
CA GLY A 48 -6.09 -14.10 7.17
C GLY A 48 -7.59 -13.90 6.96
N LYS A 49 -8.33 -13.78 8.06
CA LYS A 49 -9.79 -13.62 8.02
C LYS A 49 -10.17 -12.26 7.43
N HIS A 50 -11.04 -12.26 6.43
CA HIS A 50 -11.56 -11.02 5.84
C HIS A 50 -12.48 -10.28 6.82
N LEU A 51 -12.20 -8.99 7.03
CA LEU A 51 -13.06 -8.07 7.75
C LEU A 51 -13.68 -7.08 6.77
N LYS A 52 -15.01 -6.95 6.80
CA LYS A 52 -15.69 -5.82 6.16
C LYS A 52 -15.25 -4.51 6.83
N PRO A 53 -15.33 -3.36 6.16
CA PRO A 53 -14.97 -2.06 6.76
C PRO A 53 -15.60 -1.80 8.14
N GLN A 54 -16.85 -2.22 8.33
CA GLN A 54 -17.57 -2.16 9.61
C GLN A 54 -16.88 -2.94 10.71
N GLN A 55 -16.50 -4.17 10.39
CA GLN A 55 -15.91 -5.11 11.34
C GLN A 55 -14.50 -4.67 11.75
N VAL A 56 -13.81 -3.89 10.90
CA VAL A 56 -12.55 -3.24 11.26
C VAL A 56 -12.80 -2.23 12.39
N ASN A 57 -13.80 -1.36 12.24
CA ASN A 57 -14.12 -0.37 13.27
C ASN A 57 -14.63 -1.04 14.56
N GLU A 58 -15.50 -2.04 14.45
CA GLU A 58 -16.01 -2.82 15.59
C GLU A 58 -14.85 -3.51 16.35
N LEU A 59 -13.88 -4.08 15.63
CA LEU A 59 -12.71 -4.72 16.24
C LEU A 59 -11.86 -3.70 17.02
N VAL A 60 -11.63 -2.52 16.46
CA VAL A 60 -10.88 -1.43 17.11
C VAL A 60 -11.66 -0.85 18.28
N GLU A 61 -12.97 -0.70 18.18
CA GLU A 61 -13.82 -0.26 19.29
C GLU A 61 -13.79 -1.26 20.45
N GLN A 62 -13.77 -2.56 20.14
CA GLN A 62 -13.74 -3.63 21.14
C GLN A 62 -12.37 -3.79 21.82
N ARG A 63 -11.27 -3.69 21.06
CA ARG A 63 -9.92 -4.04 21.53
C ARG A 63 -8.97 -2.86 21.68
N GLY A 64 -9.35 -1.67 21.21
CA GLY A 64 -8.56 -0.45 21.31
C GLY A 64 -7.18 -0.59 20.68
N ASP A 65 -6.17 -0.09 21.39
CA ASP A 65 -4.77 -0.01 20.94
C ASP A 65 -4.07 -1.37 20.83
N ASP A 66 -4.74 -2.48 21.20
CA ASP A 66 -4.22 -3.83 20.97
C ASP A 66 -4.25 -4.22 19.48
N VAL A 67 -5.14 -3.59 18.70
CA VAL A 67 -5.27 -3.84 17.26
C VAL A 67 -4.15 -3.16 16.49
N VAL A 68 -3.37 -3.96 15.78
CA VAL A 68 -2.23 -3.48 15.00
C VAL A 68 -2.61 -3.43 13.53
N PHE A 69 -2.63 -2.22 12.97
CA PHE A 69 -2.71 -2.05 11.52
C PHE A 69 -1.34 -2.27 10.89
N PHE A 70 -1.25 -3.15 9.90
CA PHE A 70 -0.01 -3.47 9.21
C PHE A 70 -0.15 -3.15 7.71
N ASP A 71 0.60 -2.16 7.25
CA ASP A 71 0.52 -1.67 5.87
C ASP A 71 1.17 -2.68 4.91
N GLY A 72 0.35 -3.32 4.09
CA GLY A 72 0.77 -4.24 3.04
C GLY A 72 1.14 -3.56 1.73
N ARG A 73 1.47 -2.26 1.78
CA ARG A 73 1.90 -1.46 0.63
C ARG A 73 3.39 -1.17 0.67
N ASN A 74 3.91 -0.56 -0.40
CA ASN A 74 5.28 -0.07 -0.38
C ASN A 74 5.35 1.16 0.55
N ALA A 75 6.44 1.34 1.28
CA ALA A 75 6.58 2.37 2.31
C ALA A 75 6.25 3.79 1.80
N PHE A 76 6.60 4.07 0.55
CA PHE A 76 6.33 5.34 -0.11
C PHE A 76 4.83 5.68 -0.19
N GLU A 77 3.96 4.67 -0.37
CA GLU A 77 2.51 4.85 -0.48
C GLU A 77 1.90 5.32 0.85
N ALA A 78 2.54 4.97 1.98
CA ALA A 78 2.10 5.33 3.32
C ALA A 78 2.45 6.78 3.70
N LYS A 79 3.37 7.44 2.95
CA LYS A 79 3.76 8.83 3.23
C LYS A 79 2.61 9.81 3.05
N ILE A 80 1.65 9.52 2.18
CA ILE A 80 0.54 10.44 1.87
C ILE A 80 -0.80 10.01 2.47
N GLY A 81 -0.92 8.78 2.94
CA GLY A 81 -2.10 8.30 3.65
C GLY A 81 -1.88 6.91 4.21
N LYS A 82 -2.41 6.63 5.39
CA LYS A 82 -2.31 5.34 6.10
C LYS A 82 -3.41 5.22 7.16
N PHE A 83 -3.63 4.01 7.67
CA PHE A 83 -4.44 3.87 8.89
C PHE A 83 -3.68 4.48 10.07
N LYS A 84 -4.42 5.12 10.98
CA LYS A 84 -3.85 5.73 12.19
C LYS A 84 -3.02 4.71 12.98
N ASN A 85 -1.83 5.12 13.41
CA ASN A 85 -0.86 4.28 14.13
C ASN A 85 -0.42 2.99 13.40
N ALA A 86 -0.67 2.88 12.09
CA ALA A 86 -0.26 1.70 11.34
C ALA A 86 1.27 1.54 11.33
N ILE A 87 1.70 0.28 11.45
CA ILE A 87 3.06 -0.12 11.15
C ILE A 87 3.24 -0.06 9.64
N VAL A 88 4.24 0.70 9.22
CA VAL A 88 4.68 0.80 7.82
C VAL A 88 5.99 0.02 7.70
N PRO A 89 5.98 -1.15 7.04
CA PRO A 89 7.19 -1.92 6.82
C PRO A 89 8.17 -1.19 5.91
N ASP A 90 9.48 -1.41 6.11
CA ASP A 90 10.51 -0.76 5.30
C ASP A 90 10.72 -1.49 3.96
N VAL A 91 9.65 -1.52 3.16
CA VAL A 91 9.58 -2.26 1.90
C VAL A 91 9.44 -1.31 0.72
N GLN A 92 10.41 -1.36 -0.18
CA GLN A 92 10.40 -0.55 -1.40
C GLN A 92 9.55 -1.20 -2.48
N THR A 93 9.53 -2.53 -2.49
CA THR A 93 8.77 -3.37 -3.39
C THR A 93 8.11 -4.52 -2.64
N THR A 94 7.12 -5.13 -3.28
CA THR A 94 6.40 -6.26 -2.68
C THR A 94 7.28 -7.49 -2.44
N HIS A 95 8.43 -7.60 -3.12
CA HIS A 95 9.35 -8.74 -2.94
C HIS A 95 10.08 -8.65 -1.59
N ASP A 96 10.20 -7.44 -1.04
CA ASP A 96 10.99 -7.18 0.17
C ASP A 96 10.24 -7.65 1.44
N PHE A 97 8.92 -7.83 1.37
CA PHE A 97 8.09 -8.19 2.53
C PHE A 97 8.50 -9.49 3.21
N VAL A 98 8.94 -10.49 2.46
CA VAL A 98 9.33 -11.79 3.02
C VAL A 98 10.55 -11.63 3.91
N ALA A 99 11.60 -10.99 3.38
CA ALA A 99 12.82 -10.70 4.14
C ALA A 99 12.53 -9.75 5.32
N GLU A 100 11.69 -8.73 5.12
CA GLU A 100 11.31 -7.77 6.16
C GLU A 100 10.56 -8.44 7.33
N LEU A 101 9.69 -9.43 7.06
CA LEU A 101 9.04 -10.24 8.10
C LEU A 101 9.98 -11.22 8.79
N GLU A 102 10.95 -11.79 8.05
CA GLU A 102 11.93 -12.74 8.58
C GLU A 102 13.06 -12.09 9.37
N SER A 103 13.20 -10.76 9.29
CA SER A 103 14.19 -9.98 10.05
C SER A 103 14.05 -10.08 11.58
N GLY A 104 12.90 -10.55 12.07
CA GLY A 104 12.57 -10.60 13.50
C GLY A 104 12.05 -9.28 14.07
N LYS A 105 12.06 -8.19 13.28
CA LYS A 105 11.58 -6.85 13.68
C LYS A 105 10.15 -6.86 14.23
N TYR A 106 9.31 -7.78 13.76
CA TYR A 106 7.88 -7.86 14.07
C TYR A 106 7.51 -9.03 14.99
N ASP A 107 8.48 -9.75 15.55
CA ASP A 107 8.21 -10.95 16.34
C ASP A 107 7.38 -10.67 17.60
N HIS A 108 7.53 -9.48 18.17
CA HIS A 108 6.75 -8.99 19.31
C HIS A 108 5.25 -8.80 19.00
N LEU A 109 4.85 -8.90 17.73
CA LEU A 109 3.46 -8.77 17.28
C LEU A 109 2.80 -10.13 16.99
N LYS A 110 3.52 -11.25 17.11
CA LYS A 110 3.00 -12.59 16.74
C LYS A 110 1.75 -12.99 17.51
N ASP A 111 1.57 -12.47 18.72
CA ASP A 111 0.40 -12.72 19.58
C ASP A 111 -0.67 -11.62 19.50
N LYS A 112 -0.47 -10.57 18.69
CA LYS A 112 -1.40 -9.44 18.57
C LYS A 112 -2.43 -9.66 17.45
N PRO A 113 -3.64 -9.07 17.56
CA PRO A 113 -4.58 -8.99 16.44
C PRO A 113 -4.06 -8.01 15.38
N ILE A 114 -3.67 -8.55 14.22
CA ILE A 114 -3.13 -7.76 13.12
C ILE A 114 -4.17 -7.58 12.02
N VAL A 115 -4.44 -6.34 11.62
CA VAL A 115 -5.25 -6.01 10.45
C VAL A 115 -4.34 -5.56 9.32
N THR A 116 -4.13 -6.46 8.36
CA THR A 116 -3.39 -6.14 7.13
C THR A 116 -4.29 -5.39 6.15
N TYR A 117 -3.71 -4.44 5.42
CA TYR A 117 -4.44 -3.70 4.40
C TYR A 117 -3.52 -3.29 3.24
N CYS A 118 -4.10 -3.07 2.07
CA CYS A 118 -3.44 -2.44 0.93
C CYS A 118 -4.50 -1.72 0.10
N THR A 119 -4.12 -1.10 -1.02
CA THR A 119 -5.02 -0.31 -1.89
C THR A 119 -6.34 -1.05 -2.18
N GLY A 120 -6.24 -2.28 -2.72
CA GLY A 120 -7.40 -3.03 -3.21
C GLY A 120 -7.54 -4.45 -2.65
N GLY A 121 -6.77 -4.84 -1.64
CA GLY A 121 -6.84 -6.15 -0.99
C GLY A 121 -5.90 -7.23 -1.56
N ILE A 122 -5.54 -7.20 -2.85
CA ILE A 122 -4.79 -8.30 -3.48
C ILE A 122 -3.42 -8.61 -2.85
N ARG A 123 -2.68 -7.60 -2.35
CA ARG A 123 -1.42 -7.83 -1.62
C ARG A 123 -1.67 -8.55 -0.28
N CYS A 124 -2.78 -8.26 0.38
CA CYS A 124 -3.15 -8.83 1.68
C CYS A 124 -3.51 -10.30 1.60
N GLU A 125 -4.05 -10.76 0.47
CA GLU A 125 -4.31 -12.19 0.26
C GLU A 125 -3.03 -13.02 0.40
N ILE A 126 -1.91 -12.49 -0.07
CA ILE A 126 -0.59 -13.14 0.00
C ILE A 126 0.08 -12.81 1.34
N LEU A 127 0.16 -11.53 1.71
CA LEU A 127 0.83 -11.07 2.93
C LEU A 127 0.27 -11.76 4.17
N SER A 128 -1.05 -11.86 4.30
CA SER A 128 -1.66 -12.48 5.47
C SER A 128 -1.35 -13.97 5.58
N ALA A 129 -1.28 -14.69 4.45
CA ALA A 129 -0.84 -16.08 4.42
C ALA A 129 0.64 -16.23 4.84
N VAL A 130 1.51 -15.37 4.31
CA VAL A 130 2.95 -15.33 4.66
C VAL A 130 3.14 -15.06 6.16
N MET A 131 2.38 -14.11 6.74
CA MET A 131 2.40 -13.83 8.18
C MET A 131 1.93 -15.03 9.00
N LEU A 132 0.81 -15.65 8.65
CA LEU A 132 0.33 -16.86 9.34
C LEU A 132 1.39 -17.98 9.33
N ASN A 133 2.03 -18.21 8.19
CA ASN A 133 3.12 -19.21 8.05
C ASN A 133 4.34 -18.88 8.94
N ARG A 134 4.56 -17.60 9.26
CA ARG A 134 5.66 -17.12 10.12
C ARG A 134 5.26 -17.00 11.60
N GLY A 135 4.11 -17.55 11.98
CA GLY A 135 3.70 -17.72 13.38
C GLY A 135 2.92 -16.56 13.97
N PHE A 136 2.45 -15.62 13.15
CA PHE A 136 1.46 -14.64 13.59
C PHE A 136 0.11 -15.35 13.78
N LYS A 137 -0.50 -15.23 14.96
CA LYS A 137 -1.63 -16.08 15.35
C LYS A 137 -2.99 -15.55 14.91
N GLU A 138 -3.17 -14.23 14.93
CA GLU A 138 -4.45 -13.59 14.68
C GLU A 138 -4.30 -12.53 13.57
N VAL A 139 -4.37 -12.98 12.32
CA VAL A 139 -4.22 -12.11 11.14
C VAL A 139 -5.56 -11.93 10.42
N TYR A 140 -5.92 -10.67 10.24
CA TYR A 140 -7.06 -10.19 9.49
C TYR A 140 -6.62 -9.45 8.23
N GLN A 141 -7.54 -9.32 7.27
CA GLN A 141 -7.36 -8.46 6.09
C GLN A 141 -8.61 -7.67 5.77
N ILE A 142 -8.46 -6.40 5.40
CA ILE A 142 -9.61 -5.57 5.03
C ILE A 142 -10.17 -6.00 3.68
N GLN A 143 -11.41 -6.48 3.67
CA GLN A 143 -12.10 -6.91 2.47
C GLN A 143 -12.22 -5.74 1.48
N GLY A 144 -11.61 -5.92 0.30
CA GLY A 144 -11.58 -4.90 -0.75
C GLY A 144 -10.56 -3.78 -0.55
N GLY A 145 -9.78 -3.81 0.54
CA GLY A 145 -8.69 -2.89 0.85
C GLY A 145 -9.14 -1.49 1.27
N ILE A 146 -8.19 -0.55 1.21
CA ILE A 146 -8.42 0.86 1.54
C ILE A 146 -9.56 1.45 0.71
N VAL A 147 -9.69 1.07 -0.56
CA VAL A 147 -10.77 1.54 -1.45
C VAL A 147 -12.15 1.31 -0.82
N ARG A 148 -12.49 0.08 -0.42
CA ARG A 148 -13.80 -0.22 0.18
C ARG A 148 -13.98 0.43 1.55
N TYR A 149 -12.89 0.58 2.31
CA TYR A 149 -12.94 1.27 3.59
C TYR A 149 -13.24 2.77 3.41
N GLY A 150 -12.51 3.45 2.53
CA GLY A 150 -12.66 4.87 2.26
C GLY A 150 -13.96 5.23 1.54
N GLU A 151 -14.46 4.38 0.62
CA GLU A 151 -15.80 4.53 0.05
C GLU A 151 -16.88 4.60 1.14
N LYS A 152 -16.71 3.81 2.20
CA LYS A 152 -17.67 3.72 3.29
C LYS A 152 -17.53 4.84 4.32
N TYR A 153 -16.32 5.08 4.80
CA TYR A 153 -16.07 5.95 5.95
C TYR A 153 -15.47 7.31 5.59
N ARG A 154 -14.94 7.44 4.37
CA ARG A 154 -14.19 8.63 3.91
C ARG A 154 -13.16 9.02 4.98
N ASP A 155 -13.19 10.27 5.43
CA ASP A 155 -12.25 10.84 6.41
C ASP A 155 -12.79 10.78 7.85
N LYS A 156 -13.94 10.12 8.08
CA LYS A 156 -14.55 9.93 9.41
C LYS A 156 -14.17 8.60 10.06
N GLY A 157 -13.31 7.82 9.39
CA GLY A 157 -12.84 6.52 9.85
C GLY A 157 -11.45 6.57 10.46
N LEU A 158 -10.79 5.42 10.43
CA LEU A 158 -9.44 5.20 10.92
C LEU A 158 -8.36 5.47 9.86
N TRP A 159 -8.77 5.73 8.62
CA TRP A 159 -7.89 6.07 7.51
C TRP A 159 -7.60 7.58 7.53
N GLU A 160 -6.32 7.94 7.44
CA GLU A 160 -5.87 9.33 7.39
C GLU A 160 -5.18 9.60 6.05
N GLY A 161 -5.58 10.69 5.41
CA GLY A 161 -4.97 11.24 4.21
C GLY A 161 -5.32 10.59 2.89
N SER A 162 -4.41 10.67 1.93
CA SER A 162 -4.67 10.37 0.53
C SER A 162 -4.26 8.96 0.13
N LEU A 163 -5.05 8.31 -0.72
CA LEU A 163 -4.73 6.99 -1.26
C LEU A 163 -3.82 7.13 -2.49
N TYR A 164 -2.63 6.53 -2.45
CA TYR A 164 -1.81 6.38 -3.65
C TYR A 164 -2.46 5.41 -4.66
N VAL A 165 -2.54 5.82 -5.93
CA VAL A 165 -3.06 5.01 -7.05
C VAL A 165 -2.04 4.88 -8.18
N PHE A 166 -2.03 3.72 -8.83
CA PHE A 166 -0.99 3.33 -9.82
C PHE A 166 -1.35 3.75 -11.26
N ASP A 167 -1.74 5.01 -11.43
CA ASP A 167 -2.06 5.65 -12.70
C ASP A 167 -1.63 7.12 -12.68
N LYS A 168 -1.94 7.91 -13.73
CA LYS A 168 -1.47 9.31 -13.80
C LYS A 168 -1.99 10.20 -12.68
N ARG A 169 -3.10 9.86 -12.03
CA ARG A 169 -3.64 10.65 -10.91
C ARG A 169 -2.66 10.65 -9.73
N MET A 170 -1.95 9.53 -9.54
CA MET A 170 -1.04 9.21 -8.42
C MET A 170 -1.67 9.25 -7.02
N THR A 171 -2.69 10.06 -6.81
CA THR A 171 -3.32 10.34 -5.53
C THR A 171 -4.84 10.37 -5.72
N HIS A 172 -5.57 9.79 -4.79
CA HIS A 172 -7.03 9.79 -4.72
C HIS A 172 -7.47 10.14 -3.30
N ASN A 173 -8.37 11.12 -3.17
CA ASN A 173 -9.02 11.46 -1.91
C ASN A 173 -10.46 10.94 -1.93
N PHE A 174 -10.92 10.43 -0.79
CA PHE A 174 -12.30 9.96 -0.63
C PHE A 174 -13.29 11.10 -0.36
N SER A 175 -12.80 12.27 0.03
CA SER A 175 -13.54 13.52 0.08
C SER A 175 -12.60 14.74 0.01
N ASP A 176 -13.17 15.93 -0.06
CA ASP A 176 -12.41 17.19 -0.03
C ASP A 176 -11.86 17.54 1.37
N GLU A 177 -12.23 16.78 2.40
CA GLU A 177 -11.80 16.96 3.80
C GLU A 177 -10.56 16.11 4.16
N ALA A 178 -9.97 15.42 3.18
CA ALA A 178 -8.82 14.53 3.41
C ALA A 178 -7.62 15.28 4.01
N LEU A 179 -7.09 14.76 5.13
CA LEU A 179 -5.93 15.33 5.80
C LEU A 179 -4.68 15.24 4.92
N THR A 180 -3.88 16.30 4.85
CA THR A 180 -2.56 16.22 4.21
C THR A 180 -1.53 15.83 5.24
N ILE A 181 -1.20 14.53 5.30
CA ILE A 181 -0.20 13.98 6.25
C ILE A 181 1.20 13.88 5.66
N GLY A 182 1.35 14.03 4.35
CA GLY A 182 2.64 13.95 3.68
C GLY A 182 3.43 15.25 3.79
N GLU A 183 4.75 15.11 3.78
CA GLU A 183 5.68 16.22 3.91
C GLU A 183 6.56 16.32 2.67
N CYS A 184 6.71 17.53 2.15
CA CYS A 184 7.56 17.83 1.00
C CYS A 184 9.01 17.50 1.33
N GLU A 185 9.68 16.70 0.49
CA GLU A 185 11.07 16.31 0.69
C GLU A 185 12.05 17.49 0.63
N SER A 186 11.66 18.61 0.04
CA SER A 186 12.51 19.81 -0.13
C SER A 186 12.32 20.83 1.00
N CYS A 187 11.08 21.10 1.42
CA CYS A 187 10.78 22.17 2.38
C CYS A 187 10.01 21.73 3.63
N SER A 188 9.70 20.44 3.77
CA SER A 188 8.88 19.85 4.84
C SER A 188 7.44 20.40 4.94
N GLY A 189 7.00 21.22 3.99
CA GLY A 189 5.61 21.70 3.91
C GLY A 189 4.63 20.58 3.55
N PRO A 190 3.34 20.72 3.91
CA PRO A 190 2.34 19.68 3.69
C PRO A 190 2.11 19.42 2.19
N THR A 191 2.12 18.16 1.77
CA THR A 191 1.77 17.76 0.40
C THR A 191 1.40 16.28 0.29
N SER A 192 0.54 15.95 -0.66
CA SER A 192 0.26 14.58 -1.12
C SER A 192 0.64 14.35 -2.58
N SER A 193 1.43 15.27 -3.16
CA SER A 193 1.76 15.28 -4.59
C SER A 193 3.08 14.56 -4.89
N PHE A 194 2.97 13.41 -5.53
CA PHE A 194 4.12 12.73 -6.12
C PHE A 194 4.49 13.30 -7.48
N ARG A 195 5.80 13.41 -7.74
CA ARG A 195 6.40 13.86 -8.99
C ARG A 195 7.38 12.80 -9.49
N ASN A 196 7.42 12.59 -10.80
CA ASN A 196 8.44 11.70 -11.39
C ASN A 196 9.81 12.37 -11.31
N CYS A 197 10.81 11.62 -10.85
CA CYS A 197 12.21 12.01 -11.01
C CYS A 197 12.55 12.22 -12.50
N GLN A 198 13.37 13.23 -12.80
CA GLN A 198 13.81 13.57 -14.15
C GLN A 198 15.19 12.99 -14.51
N GLY A 199 15.77 12.18 -13.61
CA GLY A 199 16.99 11.43 -13.89
C GLY A 199 16.79 10.44 -15.05
N ALA A 200 17.74 10.40 -15.98
CA ALA A 200 17.65 9.52 -17.14
C ALA A 200 17.50 8.04 -16.70
N GLY A 201 16.40 7.40 -17.10
CA GLY A 201 16.08 6.02 -16.74
C GLY A 201 15.55 5.81 -15.31
N CYS A 202 15.54 6.85 -14.47
CA CYS A 202 14.97 6.79 -13.14
C CYS A 202 13.45 6.67 -13.20
N LYS A 203 12.88 5.85 -12.32
CA LYS A 203 11.42 5.61 -12.21
C LYS A 203 10.91 5.90 -10.80
N ASP A 204 11.71 6.62 -10.03
CA ASP A 204 11.38 6.98 -8.67
C ASP A 204 10.47 8.20 -8.62
N LEU A 205 9.83 8.34 -7.46
CA LEU A 205 8.92 9.41 -7.14
C LEU A 205 9.54 10.27 -6.04
N VAL A 206 9.29 11.57 -6.15
CA VAL A 206 9.61 12.57 -5.14
C VAL A 206 8.31 13.18 -4.66
N LEU A 207 8.13 13.29 -3.35
CA LEU A 207 6.98 13.95 -2.73
C LEU A 207 7.30 15.45 -2.62
N LEU A 208 6.69 16.27 -3.49
CA LEU A 208 6.97 17.70 -3.60
C LEU A 208 5.69 18.51 -3.65
N CYS A 209 5.63 19.58 -2.84
CA CYS A 209 4.59 20.58 -2.96
C CYS A 209 4.74 21.37 -4.27
N ASP A 210 3.67 22.06 -4.67
CA ASP A 210 3.60 22.76 -5.96
C ASP A 210 4.66 23.85 -6.11
N SER A 211 4.99 24.56 -5.02
CA SER A 211 6.05 25.57 -5.04
C SER A 211 7.43 24.94 -5.28
N CYS A 212 7.79 23.88 -4.56
CA CYS A 212 9.07 23.19 -4.73
C CYS A 212 9.18 22.48 -6.09
N PHE A 213 8.05 22.06 -6.69
CA PHE A 213 8.04 21.46 -8.02
C PHE A 213 8.50 22.43 -9.13
N THR A 214 8.40 23.75 -8.90
CA THR A 214 8.87 24.75 -9.88
C THR A 214 10.38 24.82 -10.04
N ASP A 215 11.14 24.28 -9.07
CA ASP A 215 12.60 24.20 -9.14
C ASP A 215 13.04 22.84 -9.70
N PRO A 216 13.61 22.78 -10.92
CA PRO A 216 14.08 21.54 -11.52
C PRO A 216 15.17 20.82 -10.72
N ALA A 217 15.88 21.53 -9.82
CA ALA A 217 16.88 20.90 -8.95
C ALA A 217 16.25 19.87 -8.01
N ASN A 218 15.01 20.08 -7.56
CA ASN A 218 14.27 19.15 -6.70
C ASN A 218 13.83 17.86 -7.42
N LEU A 219 13.96 17.81 -8.76
CA LEU A 219 13.60 16.64 -9.58
C LEU A 219 14.83 15.85 -10.06
N LYS A 220 16.04 16.29 -9.70
CA LYS A 220 17.26 15.55 -10.02
C LYS A 220 17.31 14.23 -9.26
N CYS A 221 17.96 13.24 -9.85
CA CYS A 221 18.12 11.93 -9.22
C CYS A 221 18.95 12.05 -7.94
N SER A 222 18.46 11.50 -6.84
CA SER A 222 19.17 11.39 -5.57
C SER A 222 18.83 10.10 -4.82
N ASP A 223 19.71 9.68 -3.92
CA ASP A 223 19.48 8.50 -3.08
C ASP A 223 18.37 8.70 -2.03
N SER A 224 17.90 9.95 -1.86
CA SER A 224 16.87 10.33 -0.89
C SER A 224 15.44 10.18 -1.40
N HIS A 225 15.24 9.72 -2.64
CA HIS A 225 13.91 9.65 -3.24
C HIS A 225 12.92 8.81 -2.44
N THR A 226 11.68 9.28 -2.36
CA THR A 226 10.60 8.58 -1.65
C THR A 226 10.35 7.14 -2.12
N ARG A 227 10.42 6.86 -3.43
CA ARG A 227 10.30 5.48 -3.94
C ARG A 227 11.64 4.74 -4.02
N GLY A 228 12.75 5.49 -3.93
CA GLY A 228 14.16 5.10 -3.91
C GLY A 228 14.48 3.68 -4.34
N ARG A 229 14.12 3.25 -5.56
CA ARG A 229 14.56 1.95 -6.06
C ARG A 229 16.08 2.02 -6.23
N GLN A 230 16.83 1.53 -5.25
CA GLN A 230 18.25 1.29 -5.42
C GLN A 230 18.46 0.22 -6.50
N LYS A 231 18.48 0.63 -7.76
CA LYS A 231 18.98 -0.18 -8.88
C LYS A 231 19.60 0.71 -9.93
N LEU A 232 20.75 1.28 -9.61
CA LEU A 232 21.69 1.82 -10.61
C LEU A 232 23.14 1.66 -10.10
N GLN A 233 23.56 0.48 -9.62
CA GLN A 233 25.00 0.14 -9.62
C GLN A 233 25.44 -1.32 -9.34
N GLU A 234 24.57 -2.29 -9.06
CA GLU A 234 25.02 -3.69 -8.84
C GLU A 234 24.29 -4.70 -9.72
N ILE A 235 24.58 -4.66 -11.03
CA ILE A 235 24.63 -5.87 -11.86
C ILE A 235 25.85 -5.69 -12.76
N GLY A 236 27.02 -6.09 -12.25
CA GLY A 236 28.15 -6.51 -13.08
C GLY A 236 27.94 -7.95 -13.51
#